data_AF-A0AAW7XBM1-F1
#
_entry.id   AF-A0AAW7XBM1-F1
#
_cell.length_a   1.000
_cell.length_b   1.000
_cell.length_c   1.000
_cell.angle_alpha   90.00
_cell.angle_beta   90.00
_cell.angle_gamma   90.00
#
_symmetry.space_group_name_H-M   'P 1'
#
loop_
_entity.id
_entity.type
_entity.pdbx_description
1 polymer ?
#
loop_
_entity_poly.entity_id
_entity_poly.type
_entity_poly.pdbx_seq_one_letter_code
_entity_poly.pdbx_strand_id
1 'polypeptide(L)'
;LLPASTLKILTAYLAIQRWGLDHHFTTDFYVEGSTLWIKGYGDPYLVSEELLLIKSALAPYLRDKTILQIGIDTSAFPDVDLGRGDSDNPY
;
A
#
# COMPACT_ATOMS: atom_id res chain seq x y z
N LEU A 1 22.73 -18.82 15.15
CA LEU A 1 21.76 -19.25 14.12
C LEU A 1 21.15 -17.98 13.54
N LEU A 2 21.22 -17.77 12.23
CA LEU A 2 20.52 -16.68 11.56
C LEU A 2 19.10 -17.15 11.25
N PRO A 3 18.04 -16.45 11.71
CA PRO A 3 16.69 -16.81 11.33
C PRO A 3 16.50 -16.38 9.87
N ALA A 4 16.40 -17.36 8.98
CA ALA A 4 15.97 -17.14 7.61
C ALA A 4 14.44 -16.84 7.61
N SER A 5 13.67 -17.52 6.77
CA SER A 5 12.21 -17.35 6.74
C SER A 5 11.47 -17.70 8.04
N THR A 6 12.13 -18.32 9.04
CA THR A 6 11.52 -18.52 10.38
C THR A 6 11.19 -17.21 11.10
N LEU A 7 11.84 -16.10 10.73
CA LEU A 7 11.49 -14.76 11.23
C LEU A 7 10.03 -14.40 10.93
N LYS A 8 9.46 -14.91 9.83
CA LYS A 8 8.07 -14.65 9.43
C LYS A 8 7.05 -15.10 10.49
N ILE A 9 7.37 -16.13 11.28
CA ILE A 9 6.50 -16.61 12.38
C ILE A 9 6.38 -15.54 13.47
N LEU A 10 7.52 -14.97 13.88
CA LEU A 10 7.54 -13.88 14.86
C LEU A 10 6.83 -12.64 14.31
N THR A 11 7.09 -12.28 13.05
CA THR A 11 6.41 -11.16 12.40
C THR A 11 4.89 -11.35 12.34
N ALA A 12 4.42 -12.54 11.99
CA ALA A 12 2.99 -12.86 11.97
C ALA A 12 2.35 -12.75 13.36
N TYR A 13 3.01 -13.29 14.39
CA TYR A 13 2.54 -13.17 15.78
C TYR A 13 2.43 -11.70 16.21
N LEU A 14 3.45 -10.88 15.93
CA LEU A 14 3.46 -9.46 16.27
C LEU A 14 2.40 -8.66 15.49
N ALA A 15 2.20 -8.97 14.21
CA ALA A 15 1.16 -8.33 13.40
C ALA A 15 -0.24 -8.61 13.97
N ILE A 16 -0.53 -9.86 14.33
CA ILE A 16 -1.80 -10.25 14.95
C ILE A 16 -2.00 -9.55 16.30
N GLN A 17 -0.96 -9.50 17.15
CA GLN A 17 -1.04 -8.81 18.45
C GLN A 17 -1.25 -7.29 18.29
N ARG A 18 -0.65 -6.68 17.27
CA ARG A 18 -0.71 -5.23 17.05
C ARG A 18 -2.00 -4.79 16.39
N TRP A 19 -2.48 -5.53 15.39
CA TRP A 19 -3.57 -5.10 14.51
C TRP A 19 -4.81 -5.98 14.58
N GLY A 20 -4.73 -7.16 15.18
CA GLY A 20 -5.81 -8.15 15.16
C GLY A 20 -5.88 -8.93 13.85
N LEU A 21 -6.72 -9.96 13.82
CA LEU A 21 -6.94 -10.78 12.62
C LEU A 21 -7.83 -10.09 11.58
N ASP A 22 -8.66 -9.13 12.02
CA ASP A 22 -9.59 -8.39 11.16
C ASP A 22 -8.97 -7.11 10.58
N HIS A 23 -7.64 -6.98 10.61
CA HIS A 23 -6.97 -5.82 10.06
C HIS A 23 -7.05 -5.81 8.54
N HIS A 24 -7.42 -4.66 7.99
CA HIS A 24 -7.37 -4.38 6.57
C HIS A 24 -6.47 -3.19 6.31
N PHE A 25 -5.55 -3.35 5.36
CA PHE A 25 -4.81 -2.22 4.81
C PHE A 25 -5.77 -1.30 4.06
N THR A 26 -5.46 -0.01 4.03
CA THR A 26 -6.27 0.99 3.35
C THR A 26 -5.45 1.68 2.28
N THR A 27 -6.16 2.25 1.30
CA THR A 27 -5.63 3.18 0.31
C THR A 27 -6.61 4.33 0.21
N ASP A 28 -6.16 5.54 0.48
CA ASP A 28 -7.02 6.72 0.45
C ASP A 28 -6.95 7.41 -0.91
N PHE A 29 -8.09 7.98 -1.32
CA PHE A 29 -8.22 8.77 -2.53
C PHE A 29 -8.80 10.13 -2.17
N TYR A 30 -8.11 11.19 -2.59
CA TYR A 30 -8.58 12.56 -2.36
C TYR A 30 -8.21 13.46 -3.53
N VAL A 31 -8.93 14.57 -3.67
CA VAL A 31 -8.68 15.54 -4.73
C VAL A 31 -8.22 16.85 -4.10
N GLU A 32 -7.09 17.35 -4.60
CA GLU A 32 -6.54 18.64 -4.25
C GLU A 32 -6.25 19.43 -5.52
N GLY A 33 -6.94 20.56 -5.71
CA GLY A 33 -6.93 21.27 -6.99
C GLY A 33 -7.44 20.39 -8.14
N SER A 34 -6.62 20.21 -9.17
CA SER A 34 -6.87 19.33 -10.32
C SER A 34 -6.15 17.98 -10.23
N THR A 35 -5.61 17.64 -9.06
CA THR A 35 -4.84 16.41 -8.84
C THR A 35 -5.67 15.40 -8.05
N LEU A 36 -5.82 14.20 -8.58
CA LEU A 36 -6.30 13.03 -7.83
C LEU A 36 -5.10 12.39 -7.14
N TRP A 37 -5.06 12.46 -5.82
CA TRP A 37 -4.05 11.83 -5.01
C TRP A 37 -4.47 10.41 -4.61
N ILE A 38 -3.51 9.49 -4.69
CA ILE A 38 -3.62 8.11 -4.22
C ILE A 38 -2.59 7.94 -3.10
N LYS A 39 -3.06 7.72 -1.88
CA LYS A 39 -2.20 7.53 -0.71
C LYS A 39 -2.20 6.08 -0.27
N GLY A 40 -1.06 5.43 -0.41
CA GLY A 40 -0.88 4.02 -0.05
C GLY A 40 -0.40 3.86 1.38
N TYR A 41 -1.02 2.93 2.13
CA TYR A 41 -0.60 2.55 3.49
C TYR A 41 -0.02 1.14 3.55
N GLY A 42 0.46 0.62 2.40
CA GLY A 42 1.22 -0.62 2.34
C GLY A 42 0.37 -1.88 2.11
N ASP A 43 -0.77 -1.75 1.44
CA ASP A 43 -1.59 -2.88 1.03
C ASP A 43 -0.81 -3.81 0.08
N PRO A 44 -0.47 -5.05 0.49
CA PRO A 44 0.28 -5.97 -0.35
C PRO A 44 -0.58 -6.59 -1.47
N TYR A 45 -1.89 -6.35 -1.49
CA TYR A 45 -2.85 -6.90 -2.44
C TYR A 45 -3.46 -5.88 -3.39
N LEU A 46 -2.90 -4.65 -3.48
CA LEU A 46 -3.32 -3.65 -4.46
C LEU A 46 -2.86 -4.03 -5.88
N VAL A 47 -3.60 -4.94 -6.50
CA VAL A 47 -3.33 -5.48 -7.86
C VAL A 47 -4.18 -4.78 -8.93
N SER A 48 -3.90 -5.07 -10.21
CA SER A 48 -4.58 -4.42 -11.35
C SER A 48 -6.10 -4.64 -11.35
N GLU A 49 -6.56 -5.80 -10.89
CA GLU A 49 -7.97 -6.15 -10.77
C GLU A 49 -8.68 -5.25 -9.74
N GLU A 50 -8.03 -4.98 -8.61
CA GLU A 50 -8.54 -4.06 -7.58
C GLU A 50 -8.65 -2.63 -8.11
N LEU A 51 -7.74 -2.21 -9.00
CA LEU A 51 -7.82 -0.89 -9.63
C LEU A 51 -9.10 -0.69 -10.47
N LEU A 52 -9.65 -1.75 -11.06
CA LEU A 52 -10.92 -1.68 -11.80
C LEU A 52 -12.12 -1.47 -10.86
N LEU A 53 -12.09 -2.12 -9.69
CA LEU A 53 -13.11 -1.94 -8.65
C LEU A 53 -13.03 -0.52 -8.07
N ILE A 54 -11.82 -0.07 -7.74
CA ILE A 54 -11.53 1.28 -7.26
C ILE A 54 -12.01 2.32 -8.26
N LYS A 55 -11.68 2.17 -9.55
CA LYS A 55 -12.17 3.07 -10.61
C LYS A 55 -13.69 3.17 -10.60
N SER A 56 -14.37 2.04 -10.51
CA SER A 56 -15.83 1.97 -10.51
C SER A 56 -16.43 2.65 -9.27
N ALA A 57 -15.80 2.46 -8.11
CA ALA A 57 -16.19 3.08 -6.85
C ALA A 57 -15.92 4.59 -6.82
N LEU A 58 -14.83 5.06 -7.44
CA LEU A 58 -14.45 6.48 -7.47
C LEU A 58 -15.21 7.28 -8.52
N ALA A 59 -15.61 6.65 -9.64
CA ALA A 59 -16.22 7.34 -10.76
C ALA A 59 -17.39 8.27 -10.37
N PRO A 60 -18.33 7.91 -9.47
CA PRO A 60 -19.39 8.81 -9.01
C PRO A 60 -18.88 10.09 -8.32
N TYR A 61 -17.79 10.01 -7.56
CA TYR A 61 -17.22 11.15 -6.81
C TYR A 61 -16.40 12.11 -7.69
N LEU A 62 -15.96 11.62 -8.85
CA LEU A 62 -15.11 12.36 -9.78
C LEU A 62 -15.88 12.99 -10.96
N ARG A 63 -17.17 12.70 -11.12
CA ARG A 63 -17.95 13.11 -12.32
C ARG A 63 -17.90 14.61 -12.60
N ASP A 64 -17.97 15.43 -11.55
CA ASP A 64 -18.03 16.89 -11.66
C ASP A 64 -16.66 17.55 -11.44
N LYS A 65 -15.57 16.76 -11.39
CA LYS A 65 -14.21 17.23 -11.14
C LYS A 65 -13.36 17.12 -12.40
N THR A 66 -12.66 18.19 -12.73
CA THR A 66 -11.61 18.16 -13.76
C THR A 66 -10.31 17.66 -13.14
N ILE A 67 -9.97 16.40 -13.40
CA ILE A 67 -8.70 15.81 -13.00
C ILE A 67 -7.72 15.93 -14.17
N LEU A 68 -6.62 16.66 -13.97
CA LEU A 68 -5.56 16.85 -14.95
C LEU A 68 -4.32 16.02 -14.62
N GLN A 69 -4.19 15.62 -13.35
CA GLN A 69 -3.00 14.95 -12.84
C GLN A 69 -3.38 13.86 -11.83
N ILE A 70 -2.52 12.84 -11.74
CA ILE A 70 -2.58 11.82 -10.70
C ILE A 70 -1.31 11.95 -9.89
N GLY A 71 -1.44 12.09 -8.57
CA GLY A 71 -0.34 12.12 -7.63
C GLY A 71 -0.32 10.84 -6.78
N ILE A 72 0.87 10.35 -6.47
CA ILE A 72 1.05 9.21 -5.56
C ILE A 72 1.68 9.74 -4.27
N ASP A 73 1.01 9.52 -3.14
CA ASP A 73 1.52 9.81 -1.81
C ASP A 73 2.01 8.51 -1.16
N THR A 74 3.33 8.35 -1.09
CA THR A 74 4.02 7.23 -0.41
C THR A 74 4.51 7.59 0.99
N SER A 75 4.17 8.77 1.52
CA SER A 75 4.70 9.31 2.79
C SER A 75 4.35 8.49 4.03
N ALA A 76 3.43 7.52 3.92
CA ALA A 76 3.12 6.58 5.00
C ALA A 76 4.36 5.75 5.42
N PHE A 77 5.32 5.57 4.50
CA PHE A 77 6.60 4.95 4.77
C PHE A 77 7.72 5.93 4.39
N PRO A 78 8.80 6.00 5.18
CA PRO A 78 9.98 6.72 4.75
C PRO A 78 10.59 6.04 3.52
N ASP A 79 11.25 6.80 2.65
CA ASP A 79 12.11 6.22 1.63
C ASP A 79 13.24 5.47 2.32
N VAL A 80 13.21 4.15 2.23
CA VAL A 80 14.25 3.29 2.79
C VAL A 80 15.05 2.72 1.63
N ASP A 81 16.36 2.93 1.65
CA ASP A 81 17.28 2.17 0.80
C ASP A 81 17.34 0.74 1.36
N LEU A 82 16.49 -0.13 0.82
CA LEU A 82 16.44 -1.54 1.17
C LEU A 82 17.57 -2.29 0.45
N GLY A 83 18.82 -1.97 0.80
CA GLY A 83 20.02 -2.59 0.23
C GLY A 83 21.05 -2.91 1.31
N ARG A 84 21.11 -4.19 1.73
CA ARG A 84 22.31 -4.98 2.09
C ARG A 84 21.94 -6.26 2.85
N GLY A 85 21.37 -7.23 2.12
CA GLY A 85 21.89 -8.59 2.20
C GLY A 85 22.94 -8.74 1.09
N ASP A 86 23.97 -9.56 1.25
CA ASP A 86 24.96 -9.84 0.18
C ASP A 86 24.36 -10.63 -1.02
N SER A 87 23.03 -10.61 -1.23
CA SER A 87 22.41 -11.17 -2.42
C SER A 87 21.02 -10.57 -2.72
N ASP A 88 20.73 -10.41 -4.02
CA ASP A 88 19.41 -10.09 -4.58
C ASP A 88 18.57 -11.36 -4.85
N ASN A 89 18.80 -12.43 -4.09
CA ASN A 89 18.07 -13.69 -4.29
C ASN A 89 16.81 -13.73 -3.42
N PRO A 90 15.59 -13.86 -4.01
CA PRO A 90 14.36 -13.97 -3.21
C PRO A 90 14.16 -15.38 -2.59
N TYR A 91 15.15 -16.27 -2.68
CA TYR A 91 15.18 -17.61 -2.07
C TYR A 91 16.35 -17.78 -1.09
#